data_AF-A0AAX3F135-F1
#
_entry.id   AF-A0AAX3F135-F1
#
_cell.length_a   1.000
_cell.length_b   1.000
_cell.length_c   1.000
_cell.angle_alpha   90.00
_cell.angle_beta   90.00
_cell.angle_gamma   90.00
#
_symmetry.space_group_name_H-M   'P 1'
#
loop_
_entity.id
_entity.type
_entity.pdbx_description
1 polymer ?
#
loop_
_entity_poly.entity_id
_entity_poly.type
_entity_poly.pdbx_seq_one_letter_code
_entity_poly.pdbx_strand_id
1 'polypeptide(L)'
;MNKTKIKFILGTLGSIAALSISASCGSSNGSINESNNNIGGVTDNSSIQDRRLNALLGANPEASSSAFQQAEKDKIVLAMTFSQGGAQAKALNELVNAYNNDAELKAKLGNIFKEVTVNNIGSGYGEGATKVSQYLKAKNTDNFFNLILNYSPVGAILANSNMLLSFNDPNGNPDLDTDISLFNKDFVSSNATTENIKNPSTYILPIMKSTLISTVNAPVMSYILDTMKAKGVTFSDDVDTKNFVAEINSKGQPDRSQIQKQWGDPVDNATELLKGFQFSKKIFNNYEDLIKFAELAQKLFKNTQDNQNDLHVLGIDSPTSTFQNSVYSLTGYQYANSLEATSKKNGVNTVNYNSLTTTGSPANVAAKTVYETFRSAVATQGVVLQGPGQFTSNKQIYHKFAMSIGSTAGYTHNYIESVEGKINFSFSQYSGFNFTASTNKSDRNNYNRSGFLTFGLGLNGLGKKYRTNYTSDQIFLGFGSFKNGLAKSNVTLKSRFDIKSIDTQMMHQFKLL
;
A
#
# COMPACT_ATOMS: atom_id res chain seq x y z
N MET A 1 6.26 -31.55 19.05
CA MET A 1 5.64 -30.24 18.75
C MET A 1 6.49 -29.52 17.71
N ASN A 2 6.04 -29.46 16.45
CA ASN A 2 6.75 -28.73 15.40
C ASN A 2 6.59 -27.22 15.62
N LYS A 3 7.68 -26.53 15.97
CA LYS A 3 7.73 -25.06 16.03
C LYS A 3 7.63 -24.52 14.61
N THR A 4 6.43 -24.12 14.19
CA THR A 4 6.22 -23.39 12.93
C THR A 4 6.97 -22.06 13.01
N LYS A 5 8.12 -21.97 12.33
CA LYS A 5 8.89 -20.72 12.24
C LYS A 5 8.19 -19.79 11.25
N ILE A 6 7.60 -18.71 11.75
CA ILE A 6 7.12 -17.59 10.93
C ILE A 6 8.37 -16.83 10.47
N LYS A 7 8.60 -16.73 9.16
CA LYS A 7 9.71 -15.96 8.59
C LYS A 7 9.17 -14.71 7.90
N PHE A 8 9.45 -13.56 8.46
CA PHE A 8 9.28 -12.26 7.81
C PHE A 8 10.58 -11.92 7.07
N ILE A 9 10.49 -11.54 5.80
CA ILE A 9 11.64 -10.97 5.07
C ILE A 9 11.49 -9.46 5.13
N LEU A 10 12.26 -8.86 6.04
CA LEU A 10 12.48 -7.43 6.16
C LEU A 10 13.74 -7.05 5.37
N GLY A 11 13.56 -6.57 4.16
CA GLY A 11 14.56 -5.76 3.47
C GLY A 11 14.63 -4.39 4.16
N THR A 12 15.76 -4.12 4.78
CA THR A 12 16.08 -2.83 5.38
C THR A 12 16.16 -1.77 4.28
N LEU A 13 15.25 -0.79 4.31
CA LEU A 13 15.44 0.61 3.90
C LEU A 13 14.11 1.33 4.25
N GLY A 14 14.21 2.32 5.13
CA GLY A 14 13.12 2.84 5.95
C GLY A 14 11.87 3.28 5.20
N SER A 15 10.71 2.78 5.64
CA SER A 15 9.42 3.34 5.30
C SER A 15 8.70 3.77 6.57
N ILE A 16 8.69 5.07 6.88
CA ILE A 16 7.86 5.66 7.96
C ILE A 16 6.53 6.19 7.40
N ALA A 17 6.46 6.51 6.10
CA ALA A 17 5.26 7.14 5.51
C ALA A 17 4.00 6.26 5.51
N ALA A 18 4.11 4.92 5.61
CA ALA A 18 2.93 4.07 5.46
C ALA A 18 2.00 4.12 6.69
N LEU A 19 2.56 4.22 7.90
CA LEU A 19 1.79 4.19 9.14
C LEU A 19 1.29 5.55 9.60
N SER A 20 2.02 6.64 9.31
CA SER A 20 1.57 7.98 9.72
C SER A 20 0.42 8.55 8.93
N ILE A 21 0.17 8.01 7.74
CA ILE A 21 -0.85 8.51 6.83
C ILE A 21 -2.19 7.78 7.03
N SER A 22 -2.21 6.54 7.53
CA SER A 22 -3.45 5.75 7.64
C SER A 22 -4.33 6.08 8.85
N ALA A 23 -3.77 6.62 9.95
CA ALA A 23 -4.49 6.79 11.21
C ALA A 23 -5.31 8.08 11.36
N SER A 24 -5.08 9.13 10.56
CA SER A 24 -5.73 10.45 10.79
C SER A 24 -7.20 10.56 10.33
N CYS A 25 -7.87 9.45 9.96
CA CYS A 25 -9.26 9.45 9.46
C CYS A 25 -10.31 8.88 10.43
N GLY A 26 -9.94 8.48 11.65
CA GLY A 26 -10.91 8.09 12.68
C GLY A 26 -11.56 9.31 13.34
N SER A 27 -12.89 9.40 13.35
CA SER A 27 -13.61 10.55 13.94
C SER A 27 -13.23 10.76 15.40
N SER A 28 -12.91 12.00 15.75
CA SER A 28 -12.66 12.53 17.08
C SER A 28 -13.94 12.57 17.95
N ASN A 29 -14.55 11.42 18.23
CA ASN A 29 -15.74 11.30 19.10
C ASN A 29 -15.56 10.26 20.22
N GLY A 30 -14.31 10.09 20.69
CA GLY A 30 -14.03 9.49 21.98
C GLY A 30 -13.27 10.51 22.81
N SER A 31 -13.80 10.90 23.96
CA SER A 31 -13.09 11.70 24.95
C SER A 31 -11.83 10.94 25.40
N ILE A 32 -10.71 11.19 24.74
CA ILE A 32 -9.41 10.74 25.21
C ILE A 32 -8.99 11.77 26.25
N ASN A 33 -8.94 11.36 27.51
CA ASN A 33 -8.31 12.15 28.57
C ASN A 33 -6.90 12.54 28.12
N GLU A 34 -6.67 13.84 27.92
CA GLU A 34 -5.37 14.45 27.63
C GLU A 34 -4.46 14.43 28.87
N SER A 35 -4.29 13.28 29.52
CA SER A 35 -3.28 13.13 30.56
C SER A 35 -1.92 12.91 29.89
N ASN A 36 -1.14 13.97 29.71
CA ASN A 36 0.33 13.99 29.61
C ASN A 36 1.00 12.78 28.93
N ASN A 37 0.45 12.33 27.81
CA ASN A 37 1.07 11.29 27.01
C ASN A 37 2.16 11.97 26.17
N ASN A 38 3.39 11.88 26.66
CA ASN A 38 4.58 11.91 25.82
C ASN A 38 4.39 10.83 24.74
N ILE A 39 3.77 11.25 23.63
CA ILE A 39 3.73 10.50 22.39
C ILE A 39 5.20 10.20 22.08
N GLY A 40 5.59 8.93 22.01
CA GLY A 40 6.91 8.53 21.51
C GLY A 40 7.10 8.84 20.02
N GLY A 41 6.45 9.90 19.52
CA GLY A 41 6.62 10.51 18.22
C GLY A 41 7.44 11.76 18.42
N VAL A 42 8.49 11.89 17.62
CA VAL A 42 9.34 13.08 17.63
C VAL A 42 8.49 14.27 17.25
N THR A 43 8.14 15.12 18.23
CA THR A 43 7.52 16.42 17.96
C THR A 43 8.62 17.41 17.62
N ASP A 44 8.47 18.06 16.46
CA ASP A 44 9.34 19.17 16.08
C ASP A 44 8.83 20.45 16.76
N ASN A 45 9.53 20.85 17.81
CA ASN A 45 9.26 22.08 18.56
C ASN A 45 10.21 23.22 18.13
N SER A 46 10.89 23.09 16.98
CA SER A 46 11.80 24.13 16.50
C SER A 46 11.05 25.42 16.18
N SER A 47 11.67 26.55 16.52
CA SER A 47 11.14 27.86 16.13
C SER A 47 11.29 28.06 14.62
N ILE A 48 10.52 28.99 14.04
CA ILE A 48 10.72 29.37 12.63
C ILE A 48 12.14 29.88 12.38
N GLN A 49 12.75 30.57 13.36
CA GLN A 49 14.14 31.04 13.29
C GLN A 49 15.13 29.87 13.20
N ASP A 50 14.95 28.82 14.00
CA ASP A 50 15.80 27.62 13.94
C ASP A 50 15.69 26.93 12.58
N ARG A 51 14.47 26.85 12.04
CA ARG A 51 14.19 26.22 10.73
C ARG A 51 14.87 26.99 9.60
N ARG A 52 14.80 28.33 9.62
CA ARG A 52 15.50 29.22 8.68
C ARG A 52 17.02 29.08 8.77
N LEU A 53 17.58 29.00 9.98
CA LEU A 53 19.02 28.77 10.16
C LEU A 53 19.44 27.40 9.60
N ASN A 54 18.65 26.37 9.88
CA ASN A 54 18.90 25.02 9.40
C ASN A 54 18.77 24.89 7.88
N ALA A 55 18.01 25.78 7.22
CA ALA A 55 17.94 25.84 5.76
C ALA A 55 19.31 26.06 5.10
N LEU A 56 20.22 26.80 5.75
CA LEU A 56 21.59 27.03 5.25
C LEU A 56 22.50 25.82 5.42
N LEU A 57 22.31 25.07 6.52
CA LEU A 57 23.16 23.94 6.90
C LEU A 57 22.74 22.64 6.19
N GLY A 58 21.45 22.55 5.83
CA GLY A 58 20.83 21.35 5.28
C GLY A 58 20.37 20.36 6.36
N ALA A 59 19.64 19.33 5.93
CA ALA A 59 19.02 18.34 6.80
C ALA A 59 20.02 17.50 7.62
N ASN A 60 21.23 17.29 7.10
CA ASN A 60 22.27 16.45 7.71
C ASN A 60 23.68 16.97 7.38
N PRO A 61 24.15 18.02 8.08
CA PRO A 61 25.42 18.68 7.74
C PRO A 61 26.65 17.75 7.79
N GLU A 62 26.60 16.73 8.64
CA GLU A 62 27.65 15.71 8.75
C GLU A 62 27.81 14.86 7.47
N ALA A 63 26.77 14.79 6.63
CA ALA A 63 26.80 14.09 5.35
C ALA A 63 27.21 14.98 4.15
N SER A 64 27.65 16.22 4.40
CA SER A 64 28.05 17.19 3.37
C SER A 64 29.14 16.69 2.41
N SER A 65 30.02 15.78 2.85
CA SER A 65 31.03 15.14 1.99
C SER A 65 30.43 14.28 0.86
N SER A 66 29.18 13.84 1.01
CA SER A 66 28.42 13.09 0.01
C SER A 66 27.53 13.98 -0.86
N ALA A 67 27.40 15.27 -0.52
CA ALA A 67 26.65 16.25 -1.30
C ALA A 67 27.40 16.62 -2.60
N PHE A 68 26.68 17.24 -3.53
CA PHE A 68 27.26 17.83 -4.73
C PHE A 68 26.41 19.00 -5.20
N GLN A 69 27.06 19.96 -5.86
CA GLN A 69 26.36 21.09 -6.47
C GLN A 69 25.67 20.63 -7.75
N GLN A 70 24.38 20.91 -7.88
CA GLN A 70 23.66 20.75 -9.14
C GLN A 70 23.98 21.91 -10.07
N ALA A 71 23.93 21.68 -11.39
CA ALA A 71 23.97 22.77 -12.35
C ALA A 71 22.74 23.67 -12.13
N GLU A 72 22.94 24.99 -12.16
CA GLU A 72 21.83 25.93 -12.09
C GLU A 72 20.91 25.74 -13.31
N LYS A 73 19.60 25.78 -13.07
CA LYS A 73 18.59 25.58 -14.11
C LYS A 73 17.77 26.84 -14.32
N ASP A 74 17.45 27.13 -15.57
CA ASP A 74 16.54 28.22 -15.93
C ASP A 74 15.10 27.93 -15.49
N LYS A 75 14.75 26.65 -15.34
CA LYS A 75 13.42 26.18 -14.93
C LYS A 75 13.52 25.22 -13.75
N ILE A 76 12.52 25.25 -12.89
CA ILE A 76 12.34 24.27 -11.82
C ILE A 76 11.85 22.96 -12.45
N VAL A 77 12.60 21.87 -12.25
CA VAL A 77 12.20 20.53 -12.71
C VAL A 77 11.51 19.80 -11.57
N LEU A 78 10.20 19.54 -11.74
CA LEU A 78 9.37 18.74 -10.85
C LEU A 78 9.27 17.30 -11.38
N ALA A 79 9.93 16.36 -10.70
CA ALA A 79 9.87 14.96 -11.04
C ALA A 79 8.60 14.29 -10.48
N MET A 80 7.95 13.45 -11.30
CA MET A 80 6.80 12.62 -10.90
C MET A 80 6.93 11.19 -11.42
N THR A 81 6.14 10.28 -10.84
CA THR A 81 6.08 8.86 -11.26
C THR A 81 4.66 8.39 -11.58
N PHE A 82 3.73 9.31 -11.85
CA PHE A 82 2.37 8.96 -12.26
C PHE A 82 2.36 8.42 -13.69
N SER A 83 1.35 7.60 -14.03
CA SER A 83 1.13 7.24 -15.42
C SER A 83 0.86 8.49 -16.25
N GLN A 84 1.59 8.71 -17.35
CA GLN A 84 1.51 9.96 -18.13
C GLN A 84 0.07 10.27 -18.62
N GLY A 85 -0.71 9.25 -18.96
CA GLY A 85 -2.11 9.40 -19.37
C GLY A 85 -3.12 9.45 -18.21
N GLY A 86 -2.67 9.23 -16.97
CA GLY A 86 -3.52 9.16 -15.79
C GLY A 86 -4.01 10.52 -15.31
N ALA A 87 -5.11 10.52 -14.55
CA ALA A 87 -5.73 11.74 -14.03
C ALA A 87 -4.77 12.58 -13.19
N GLN A 88 -3.92 11.95 -12.39
CA GLN A 88 -2.94 12.66 -11.53
C GLN A 88 -1.88 13.40 -12.36
N ALA A 89 -1.37 12.79 -13.43
CA ALA A 89 -0.39 13.43 -14.31
C ALA A 89 -1.02 14.61 -15.08
N LYS A 90 -2.26 14.43 -15.56
CA LYS A 90 -3.02 15.50 -16.23
C LYS A 90 -3.26 16.69 -15.30
N ALA A 91 -3.80 16.44 -14.10
CA ALA A 91 -4.04 17.47 -13.11
C ALA A 91 -2.76 18.21 -12.70
N LEU A 92 -1.64 17.49 -12.54
CA LEU A 92 -0.36 18.13 -12.23
C LEU A 92 0.12 19.05 -13.37
N ASN A 93 0.01 18.59 -14.62
CA ASN A 93 0.37 19.41 -15.77
C ASN A 93 -0.52 20.65 -15.89
N GLU A 94 -1.82 20.54 -15.60
CA GLU A 94 -2.74 21.67 -15.55
C GLU A 94 -2.36 22.67 -14.45
N LEU A 95 -2.02 22.20 -13.25
CA LEU A 95 -1.54 23.06 -12.16
C LEU A 95 -0.24 23.80 -12.53
N VAL A 96 0.71 23.09 -13.14
CA VAL A 96 1.97 23.70 -13.61
C VAL A 96 1.71 24.71 -14.72
N ASN A 97 0.77 24.43 -15.62
CA ASN A 97 0.36 25.39 -16.64
C ASN A 97 -0.31 26.63 -16.03
N ALA A 98 -1.15 26.48 -15.01
CA ALA A 98 -1.75 27.60 -14.30
C ALA A 98 -0.67 28.46 -13.61
N TYR A 99 0.23 27.82 -12.84
CA TYR A 99 1.37 28.49 -12.20
C TYR A 99 2.24 29.25 -13.21
N ASN A 100 2.60 28.60 -14.33
CA ASN A 100 3.44 29.20 -15.36
C ASN A 100 2.77 30.33 -16.14
N ASN A 101 1.44 30.45 -16.12
CA ASN A 101 0.69 31.47 -16.85
C ASN A 101 0.09 32.55 -15.96
N ASP A 102 0.25 32.44 -14.64
CA ASP A 102 -0.25 33.42 -13.69
C ASP A 102 0.54 34.74 -13.78
N ALA A 103 -0.11 35.78 -14.32
CA ALA A 103 0.50 37.09 -14.52
C ALA A 103 0.74 37.84 -13.21
N GLU A 104 -0.15 37.66 -12.22
CA GLU A 104 -0.02 38.31 -10.92
C GLU A 104 1.15 37.72 -10.14
N LEU A 105 1.28 36.38 -10.17
CA LEU A 105 2.39 35.68 -9.54
C LEU A 105 3.73 36.05 -10.18
N LYS A 106 3.78 36.13 -11.52
CA LYS A 106 4.98 36.58 -12.24
C LYS A 106 5.37 38.01 -11.88
N ALA A 107 4.41 38.92 -11.81
CA ALA A 107 4.66 40.31 -11.42
C ALA A 107 5.13 40.40 -9.96
N LYS A 108 4.52 39.63 -9.06
CA LYS A 108 4.87 39.57 -7.64
C LYS A 108 6.28 39.04 -7.42
N LEU A 109 6.63 37.93 -8.07
CA LEU A 109 7.93 37.26 -7.88
C LEU A 109 9.04 37.90 -8.74
N GLY A 110 8.72 38.60 -9.83
CA GLY A 110 9.71 39.30 -10.65
C GLY A 110 10.91 38.41 -11.01
N ASN A 111 12.12 38.85 -10.65
CA ASN A 111 13.37 38.16 -10.99
C ASN A 111 13.59 36.82 -10.28
N ILE A 112 12.82 36.51 -9.21
CA ILE A 112 12.89 35.21 -8.53
C ILE A 112 11.88 34.19 -9.09
N PHE A 113 10.99 34.61 -10.00
CA PHE A 113 10.10 33.69 -10.70
C PHE A 113 10.89 32.74 -11.60
N LYS A 114 10.59 31.45 -11.50
CA LYS A 114 11.13 30.40 -12.38
C LYS A 114 9.99 29.54 -12.88
N GLU A 115 9.91 29.32 -14.18
CA GLU A 115 8.93 28.39 -14.73
C GLU A 115 9.16 26.98 -14.20
N VAL A 116 8.07 26.24 -14.00
CA VAL A 116 8.09 24.84 -13.58
C VAL A 116 7.88 23.94 -14.79
N THR A 117 8.62 22.84 -14.86
CA THR A 117 8.41 21.77 -15.85
C THR A 117 8.23 20.45 -15.14
N VAL A 118 7.36 19.60 -15.67
CA VAL A 118 7.12 18.26 -15.12
C VAL A 118 7.97 17.24 -15.88
N ASN A 119 8.73 16.44 -15.14
CA ASN A 119 9.51 15.33 -15.70
C ASN A 119 8.97 14.00 -15.18
N ASN A 120 8.53 13.12 -16.07
CA ASN A 120 8.14 11.77 -15.69
C ASN A 120 9.38 10.88 -15.62
N ILE A 121 9.71 10.40 -14.42
CA ILE A 121 10.93 9.64 -14.16
C ILE A 121 10.70 8.14 -13.94
N GLY A 122 9.49 7.65 -14.22
CA GLY A 122 9.14 6.23 -14.09
C GLY A 122 7.66 5.98 -13.82
N SER A 123 7.29 4.71 -13.71
CA SER A 123 5.94 4.22 -13.45
C SER A 123 5.82 3.66 -12.03
N GLY A 124 5.47 4.55 -11.10
CA GLY A 124 5.29 4.23 -9.68
C GLY A 124 6.43 4.71 -8.79
N TYR A 125 6.09 4.98 -7.53
CA TYR A 125 6.96 5.63 -6.55
C TYR A 125 8.33 4.96 -6.38
N GLY A 126 8.40 3.63 -6.56
CA GLY A 126 9.64 2.87 -6.45
C GLY A 126 10.67 3.09 -7.52
N GLU A 127 10.22 3.35 -8.75
CA GLU A 127 11.12 3.72 -9.83
C GLU A 127 11.69 5.12 -9.57
N GLY A 128 10.87 6.03 -9.04
CA GLY A 128 11.32 7.35 -8.60
C GLY A 128 12.40 7.28 -7.52
N ALA A 129 12.18 6.49 -6.47
CA ALA A 129 13.19 6.28 -5.43
C ALA A 129 14.49 5.67 -5.97
N THR A 130 14.38 4.67 -6.85
CA THR A 130 15.53 4.06 -7.52
C THR A 130 16.31 5.10 -8.34
N LYS A 131 15.60 5.96 -9.06
CA LYS A 131 16.19 7.02 -9.88
C LYS A 131 16.95 8.03 -9.01
N VAL A 132 16.38 8.46 -7.88
CA VAL A 132 17.03 9.34 -6.90
C VAL A 132 18.35 8.71 -6.44
N SER A 133 18.32 7.46 -5.98
CA SER A 133 19.53 6.77 -5.50
C SER A 133 20.60 6.63 -6.58
N GLN A 134 20.20 6.33 -7.82
CA GLN A 134 21.13 6.25 -8.95
C GLN A 134 21.77 7.59 -9.26
N TYR A 135 21.00 8.68 -9.26
CA TYR A 135 21.50 10.02 -9.53
C TYR A 135 22.41 10.54 -8.41
N LEU A 136 22.10 10.24 -7.15
CA LEU A 136 22.99 10.56 -6.02
C LEU A 136 24.32 9.82 -6.14
N LYS A 137 24.27 8.50 -6.39
CA LYS A 137 25.47 7.66 -6.55
C LYS A 137 26.35 8.12 -7.71
N ALA A 138 25.73 8.52 -8.82
CA ALA A 138 26.43 9.01 -10.00
C ALA A 138 26.87 10.48 -9.89
N LYS A 139 26.47 11.19 -8.82
CA LYS A 139 26.61 12.65 -8.69
C LYS A 139 26.16 13.38 -9.96
N ASN A 140 24.97 13.03 -10.46
CA ASN A 140 24.47 13.50 -11.75
C ASN A 140 24.02 14.97 -11.66
N THR A 141 24.97 15.90 -11.74
CA THR A 141 24.78 17.34 -11.55
C THR A 141 23.75 17.95 -12.51
N ASP A 142 23.71 17.47 -13.74
CA ASP A 142 22.97 18.12 -14.83
C ASP A 142 21.52 17.66 -14.90
N ASN A 143 21.28 16.36 -14.63
CA ASN A 143 19.96 15.75 -14.78
C ASN A 143 19.19 15.60 -13.46
N PHE A 144 19.79 15.95 -12.32
CA PHE A 144 19.07 15.95 -11.05
C PHE A 144 17.90 16.95 -11.09
N PHE A 145 16.77 16.59 -10.50
CA PHE A 145 15.57 17.44 -10.46
C PHE A 145 15.57 18.32 -9.21
N ASN A 146 14.88 19.46 -9.28
CA ASN A 146 14.77 20.39 -8.15
C ASN A 146 13.76 19.89 -7.11
N LEU A 147 12.65 19.33 -7.57
CA LEU A 147 11.55 18.83 -6.75
C LEU A 147 11.17 17.41 -7.19
N ILE A 148 10.66 16.59 -6.27
CA ILE A 148 10.12 15.27 -6.58
C ILE A 148 8.85 14.98 -5.79
N LEU A 149 7.84 14.46 -6.47
CA LEU A 149 6.63 13.92 -5.84
C LEU A 149 6.86 12.44 -5.51
N ASN A 150 7.11 12.15 -4.24
CA ASN A 150 7.29 10.78 -3.74
C ASN A 150 6.96 10.68 -2.25
N TYR A 151 7.01 9.46 -1.70
CA TYR A 151 6.86 9.23 -0.27
C TYR A 151 8.12 9.66 0.51
N SER A 152 7.97 9.87 1.82
CA SER A 152 9.06 10.32 2.72
C SER A 152 10.34 9.49 2.71
N PRO A 153 10.38 8.18 2.34
CA PRO A 153 11.64 7.45 2.19
C PRO A 153 12.62 8.07 1.19
N VAL A 154 12.12 8.75 0.16
CA VAL A 154 13.00 9.52 -0.75
C VAL A 154 13.65 10.68 -0.02
N GLY A 155 12.95 11.30 0.94
CA GLY A 155 13.53 12.30 1.82
C GLY A 155 14.69 11.76 2.64
N ALA A 156 14.56 10.56 3.23
CA ALA A 156 15.65 9.92 3.97
C ALA A 156 16.88 9.63 3.09
N ILE A 157 16.66 9.22 1.83
CA ILE A 157 17.72 8.99 0.84
C ILE A 157 18.48 10.29 0.53
N LEU A 158 17.75 11.40 0.31
CA LEU A 158 18.35 12.71 0.05
C LEU A 158 19.06 13.27 1.29
N ALA A 159 18.47 13.11 2.48
CA ALA A 159 19.06 13.53 3.76
C ALA A 159 20.39 12.80 4.03
N ASN A 160 20.52 11.53 3.63
CA ASN A 160 21.78 10.79 3.77
C ASN A 160 22.94 11.36 2.94
N SER A 161 22.67 12.27 2.01
CA SER A 161 23.68 12.99 1.23
C SER A 161 23.63 14.50 1.45
N ASN A 162 22.89 14.98 2.47
CA ASN A 162 22.58 16.40 2.70
C ASN A 162 22.03 17.13 1.47
N MET A 163 21.26 16.45 0.63
CA MET A 163 20.71 16.97 -0.63
C MET A 163 19.22 17.34 -0.54
N LEU A 164 18.65 17.40 0.68
CA LEU A 164 17.29 17.90 0.90
C LEU A 164 17.27 19.42 0.88
N LEU A 165 16.42 19.99 0.03
CA LEU A 165 16.16 21.43 -0.01
C LEU A 165 15.15 21.80 1.08
N SER A 166 15.45 22.83 1.85
CA SER A 166 14.52 23.45 2.77
C SER A 166 13.56 24.38 2.02
N PHE A 167 12.26 24.27 2.32
CA PHE A 167 11.20 25.21 1.92
C PHE A 167 11.07 26.40 2.88
N ASN A 168 11.98 26.52 3.84
CA ASN A 168 12.15 27.74 4.62
C ASN A 168 13.24 28.61 4.03
N ASP A 169 12.97 29.91 3.88
CA ASP A 169 13.92 30.89 3.37
C ASP A 169 14.79 31.41 4.51
N PRO A 170 16.13 31.29 4.44
CA PRO A 170 17.01 31.69 5.53
C PRO A 170 16.96 33.20 5.85
N ASN A 171 16.53 34.02 4.88
CA ASN A 171 16.37 35.46 5.07
C ASN A 171 14.95 35.85 5.52
N GLY A 172 14.04 34.88 5.62
CA GLY A 172 12.65 35.09 6.02
C GLY A 172 11.82 35.84 4.98
N ASN A 173 12.15 35.73 3.68
CA ASN A 173 11.31 36.26 2.62
C ASN A 173 9.94 35.56 2.64
N PRO A 174 8.84 36.29 2.93
CA PRO A 174 7.52 35.69 3.09
C PRO A 174 6.99 35.03 1.81
N ASP A 175 7.54 35.35 0.64
CA ASP A 175 7.14 34.74 -0.63
C ASP A 175 7.85 33.41 -0.92
N LEU A 176 8.93 33.11 -0.20
CA LEU A 176 9.73 31.88 -0.35
C LEU A 176 9.72 31.02 0.92
N ASP A 177 9.34 31.58 2.06
CA ASP A 177 9.33 30.92 3.36
C ASP A 177 8.01 30.19 3.61
N THR A 178 8.08 28.90 3.94
CA THR A 178 6.87 28.09 4.17
C THR A 178 6.51 27.98 5.65
N ASP A 179 5.32 28.43 6.00
CA ASP A 179 4.72 28.18 7.31
C ASP A 179 4.00 26.82 7.34
N ILE A 180 4.62 25.84 8.00
CA ILE A 180 4.03 24.51 8.13
C ILE A 180 2.89 24.43 9.15
N SER A 181 2.65 25.48 9.95
CA SER A 181 1.51 25.53 10.88
C SER A 181 0.17 25.61 10.15
N LEU A 182 0.19 25.98 8.87
CA LEU A 182 -0.96 25.96 7.98
C LEU A 182 -1.44 24.54 7.64
N PHE A 183 -0.65 23.52 7.96
CA PHE A 183 -0.98 22.13 7.72
C PHE A 183 -1.40 21.43 9.01
N ASN A 184 -2.22 20.38 8.88
CA ASN A 184 -2.46 19.48 10.01
C ASN A 184 -1.12 18.86 10.47
N LYS A 185 -0.85 18.94 11.78
CA LYS A 185 0.39 18.45 12.42
C LYS A 185 0.75 17.01 12.06
N ASP A 186 -0.25 16.16 11.85
CA ASP A 186 -0.03 14.74 11.51
C ASP A 186 0.58 14.60 10.10
N PHE A 187 0.25 15.50 9.17
CA PHE A 187 0.76 15.47 7.79
C PHE A 187 2.15 16.08 7.63
N VAL A 188 2.56 16.96 8.53
CA VAL A 188 3.91 17.55 8.51
C VAL A 188 4.89 16.82 9.44
N SER A 189 4.41 15.87 10.24
CA SER A 189 5.21 15.01 11.12
C SER A 189 6.36 14.29 10.41
N SER A 190 6.29 14.08 9.10
CA SER A 190 7.38 13.50 8.30
C SER A 190 8.66 14.33 8.34
N ASN A 191 8.57 15.66 8.53
CA ASN A 191 9.75 16.51 8.68
C ASN A 191 10.51 16.20 9.98
N ALA A 192 9.80 15.74 11.01
CA ALA A 192 10.36 15.44 12.33
C ALA A 192 10.78 13.98 12.49
N THR A 193 10.22 13.08 11.69
CA THR A 193 10.32 11.62 11.89
C THR A 193 11.15 10.91 10.83
N THR A 194 11.37 11.52 9.65
CA THR A 194 12.15 10.89 8.57
C THR A 194 13.60 10.66 9.00
N GLU A 195 14.12 9.47 8.71
CA GLU A 195 15.50 9.07 9.02
C GLU A 195 16.52 9.99 8.32
N ASN A 196 17.69 10.13 8.94
CA ASN A 196 18.79 11.02 8.52
C ASN A 196 18.49 12.52 8.54
N ILE A 197 17.26 12.97 8.79
CA ILE A 197 17.01 14.39 9.09
C ILE A 197 17.44 14.66 10.54
N LYS A 198 18.50 15.44 10.70
CA LYS A 198 19.08 15.84 11.99
C LYS A 198 18.72 17.28 12.36
N ASN A 199 18.78 18.17 11.38
CA ASN A 199 18.48 19.58 11.54
C ASN A 199 17.01 19.85 11.17
N PRO A 200 16.16 20.27 12.11
CA PRO A 200 14.75 20.52 11.82
C PRO A 200 14.57 21.71 10.86
N SER A 201 13.80 21.49 9.80
CA SER A 201 13.30 22.51 8.87
C SER A 201 12.09 21.93 8.10
N THR A 202 11.56 22.67 7.13
CA THR A 202 10.56 22.16 6.17
C THR A 202 11.28 21.56 4.97
N TYR A 203 11.34 20.23 4.87
CA TYR A 203 11.91 19.54 3.71
C TYR A 203 10.88 18.76 2.89
N ILE A 204 9.72 18.46 3.51
CA ILE A 204 8.68 17.61 2.93
C ILE A 204 7.35 18.33 3.12
N LEU A 205 6.65 18.60 2.01
CA LEU A 205 5.30 19.17 2.01
C LEU A 205 4.27 18.11 1.60
N PRO A 206 3.18 17.94 2.37
CA PRO A 206 2.11 17.02 1.99
C PRO A 206 1.26 17.64 0.88
N ILE A 207 1.14 16.95 -0.25
CA ILE A 207 0.33 17.42 -1.39
C ILE A 207 -0.94 16.61 -1.61
N MET A 208 -0.94 15.33 -1.27
CA MET A 208 -2.03 14.40 -1.53
C MET A 208 -2.04 13.32 -0.45
N LYS A 209 -3.25 12.85 -0.11
CA LYS A 209 -3.45 11.70 0.78
C LYS A 209 -4.25 10.64 0.05
N SER A 210 -3.83 9.39 0.19
CA SER A 210 -4.66 8.24 -0.13
C SER A 210 -4.80 7.34 1.08
N THR A 211 -6.00 6.85 1.33
CA THR A 211 -6.28 5.79 2.30
C THR A 211 -6.82 4.54 1.60
N LEU A 212 -7.06 3.49 2.37
CA LEU A 212 -7.78 2.30 1.94
C LEU A 212 -9.29 2.53 2.05
N ILE A 213 -10.04 2.07 1.06
CA ILE A 213 -11.49 1.97 1.09
C ILE A 213 -11.92 0.54 0.89
N SER A 214 -13.01 0.17 1.55
CA SER A 214 -13.77 -1.03 1.20
C SER A 214 -14.82 -0.65 0.16
N THR A 215 -14.92 -1.42 -0.91
CA THR A 215 -15.99 -1.27 -1.90
C THR A 215 -16.80 -2.55 -1.99
N VAL A 216 -18.10 -2.41 -2.28
CA VAL A 216 -19.05 -3.52 -2.35
C VAL A 216 -19.68 -3.57 -3.74
N ASN A 217 -19.62 -4.72 -4.38
CA ASN A 217 -20.39 -5.02 -5.58
C ASN A 217 -21.82 -5.35 -5.15
N ALA A 218 -22.73 -4.39 -5.29
CA ALA A 218 -24.10 -4.53 -4.79
C ALA A 218 -24.87 -5.73 -5.38
N PRO A 219 -24.82 -6.02 -6.70
CA PRO A 219 -25.42 -7.24 -7.25
C PRO A 219 -24.96 -8.54 -6.60
N VAL A 220 -23.65 -8.72 -6.44
CA VAL A 220 -23.09 -9.91 -5.80
C VAL A 220 -23.49 -9.98 -4.33
N MET A 221 -23.31 -8.86 -3.60
CA MET A 221 -23.62 -8.81 -2.17
C MET A 221 -25.11 -9.05 -1.92
N SER A 222 -26.01 -8.49 -2.74
CA SER A 222 -27.44 -8.74 -2.65
C SER A 222 -27.77 -10.23 -2.79
N TYR A 223 -27.13 -10.93 -3.73
CA TYR A 223 -27.31 -12.38 -3.89
C TYR A 223 -26.84 -13.18 -2.67
N ILE A 224 -25.70 -12.81 -2.10
CA ILE A 224 -25.17 -13.39 -0.87
C ILE A 224 -26.16 -13.18 0.29
N LEU A 225 -26.58 -11.94 0.54
CA LEU A 225 -27.44 -11.59 1.66
C LEU A 225 -28.84 -12.21 1.55
N ASP A 226 -29.43 -12.21 0.36
CA ASP A 226 -30.74 -12.85 0.16
C ASP A 226 -30.66 -14.37 0.35
N THR A 227 -29.57 -15.00 -0.09
CA THR A 227 -29.34 -16.43 0.17
C THR A 227 -29.19 -16.69 1.66
N MET A 228 -28.41 -15.88 2.38
CA MET A 228 -28.29 -15.98 3.84
C MET A 228 -29.65 -15.87 4.52
N LYS A 229 -30.45 -14.86 4.14
CA LYS A 229 -31.80 -14.66 4.69
C LYS A 229 -32.73 -15.84 4.39
N ALA A 230 -32.73 -16.34 3.16
CA ALA A 230 -33.55 -17.49 2.76
C ALA A 230 -33.15 -18.79 3.46
N LYS A 231 -31.91 -18.88 3.96
CA LYS A 231 -31.39 -20.02 4.74
C LYS A 231 -31.45 -19.80 6.25
N GLY A 232 -32.19 -18.79 6.71
CA GLY A 232 -32.55 -18.61 8.11
C GLY A 232 -31.56 -17.76 8.93
N VAL A 233 -30.65 -17.02 8.28
CA VAL A 233 -29.82 -16.04 8.98
C VAL A 233 -30.68 -14.90 9.50
N THR A 234 -30.54 -14.59 10.78
CA THR A 234 -31.15 -13.41 11.39
C THR A 234 -30.32 -12.17 11.06
N PHE A 235 -31.00 -11.10 10.64
CA PHE A 235 -30.39 -9.82 10.35
C PHE A 235 -30.64 -8.90 11.54
N SER A 236 -29.61 -8.18 11.97
CA SER A 236 -29.70 -7.22 13.07
C SER A 236 -30.75 -6.16 12.77
N ASP A 237 -31.51 -5.79 13.81
CA ASP A 237 -32.63 -4.86 13.70
C ASP A 237 -32.22 -3.38 13.74
N ASP A 238 -30.93 -3.09 13.87
CA ASP A 238 -30.40 -1.73 13.86
C ASP A 238 -30.61 -1.03 12.51
N VAL A 239 -30.79 0.30 12.58
CA VAL A 239 -31.10 1.15 11.43
C VAL A 239 -30.01 1.08 10.36
N ASP A 240 -28.74 1.02 10.76
CA ASP A 240 -27.62 0.97 9.83
C ASP A 240 -27.63 -0.30 8.98
N THR A 241 -27.90 -1.45 9.61
CA THR A 241 -28.03 -2.75 8.93
C THR A 241 -29.22 -2.76 7.99
N LYS A 242 -30.39 -2.27 8.43
CA LYS A 242 -31.59 -2.18 7.59
C LYS A 242 -31.37 -1.32 6.35
N ASN A 243 -30.79 -0.14 6.53
CA ASN A 243 -30.50 0.79 5.44
C ASN A 243 -29.48 0.20 4.45
N PHE A 244 -28.41 -0.41 4.97
CA PHE A 244 -27.40 -1.05 4.12
C PHE A 244 -28.00 -2.17 3.26
N VAL A 245 -28.80 -3.06 3.86
CA VAL A 245 -29.42 -4.18 3.14
C VAL A 245 -30.41 -3.67 2.10
N ALA A 246 -31.23 -2.67 2.42
CA ALA A 246 -32.16 -2.07 1.48
C ALA A 246 -31.44 -1.45 0.27
N GLU A 247 -30.35 -0.70 0.51
CA GLU A 247 -29.54 -0.09 -0.54
C GLU A 247 -28.89 -1.16 -1.44
N ILE A 248 -28.25 -2.16 -0.84
CA ILE A 248 -27.61 -3.26 -1.58
C ILE A 248 -28.63 -4.02 -2.42
N ASN A 249 -29.80 -4.34 -1.85
CA ASN A 249 -30.83 -5.07 -2.58
C ASN A 249 -31.40 -4.25 -3.73
N SER A 250 -31.64 -2.95 -3.55
CA SER A 250 -32.11 -2.05 -4.60
C SER A 250 -31.10 -1.97 -5.76
N LYS A 251 -29.82 -1.72 -5.45
CA LYS A 251 -28.74 -1.62 -6.45
C LYS A 251 -28.39 -2.97 -7.09
N GLY A 252 -28.71 -4.09 -6.43
CA GLY A 252 -28.35 -5.43 -6.88
C GLY A 252 -29.37 -6.11 -7.79
N GLN A 253 -30.63 -5.66 -7.80
CA GLN A 253 -31.68 -6.29 -8.62
C GLN A 253 -31.36 -6.37 -10.13
N PRO A 254 -30.80 -5.32 -10.78
CA PRO A 254 -30.65 -5.31 -12.24
C PRO A 254 -29.85 -6.49 -12.82
N ASP A 255 -28.82 -6.96 -12.11
CA ASP A 255 -27.92 -8.01 -12.60
C ASP A 255 -28.19 -9.39 -11.98
N ARG A 256 -29.26 -9.53 -11.18
CA ARG A 256 -29.51 -10.69 -10.32
C ARG A 256 -29.44 -12.04 -11.05
N SER A 257 -30.02 -12.13 -12.23
CA SER A 257 -30.03 -13.36 -13.04
C SER A 257 -28.63 -13.73 -13.55
N GLN A 258 -27.82 -12.74 -13.91
CA GLN A 258 -26.43 -12.96 -14.32
C GLN A 258 -25.57 -13.40 -13.12
N ILE A 259 -25.77 -12.78 -11.95
CA ILE A 259 -25.08 -13.19 -10.73
C ILE A 259 -25.39 -14.64 -10.39
N GLN A 260 -26.67 -15.04 -10.39
CA GLN A 260 -27.05 -16.42 -10.11
C GLN A 260 -26.40 -17.41 -11.09
N LYS A 261 -26.35 -17.07 -12.39
CA LYS A 261 -25.69 -17.91 -13.39
C LYS A 261 -24.17 -18.02 -13.14
N GLN A 262 -23.52 -16.92 -12.79
CA GLN A 262 -22.07 -16.86 -12.60
C GLN A 262 -21.63 -17.51 -11.29
N TRP A 263 -22.25 -17.13 -10.16
CA TRP A 263 -21.93 -17.64 -8.82
C TRP A 263 -22.53 -19.03 -8.54
N GLY A 264 -23.58 -19.39 -9.27
CA GLY A 264 -24.26 -20.67 -9.15
C GLY A 264 -25.27 -20.69 -8.02
N ASP A 265 -26.00 -21.80 -7.92
CA ASP A 265 -26.96 -22.02 -6.85
C ASP A 265 -26.27 -22.19 -5.49
N PRO A 266 -26.98 -21.96 -4.38
CA PRO A 266 -26.47 -22.28 -3.05
C PRO A 266 -26.11 -23.77 -2.94
N VAL A 267 -25.08 -24.08 -2.16
CA VAL A 267 -24.73 -25.46 -1.82
C VAL A 267 -25.81 -26.11 -0.96
N ASP A 268 -25.94 -27.43 -1.06
CA ASP A 268 -27.05 -28.16 -0.42
C ASP A 268 -27.00 -28.06 1.11
N ASN A 269 -25.80 -27.95 1.69
CA ASN A 269 -25.58 -27.78 3.13
C ASN A 269 -25.55 -26.31 3.60
N ALA A 270 -26.00 -25.35 2.79
CA ALA A 270 -25.93 -23.92 3.13
C ALA A 270 -26.61 -23.55 4.47
N THR A 271 -27.75 -24.18 4.80
CA THR A 271 -28.43 -23.95 6.09
C THR A 271 -27.55 -24.33 7.29
N GLU A 272 -26.80 -25.43 7.20
CA GLU A 272 -25.91 -25.86 8.28
C GLU A 272 -24.68 -24.96 8.38
N LEU A 273 -24.12 -24.53 7.24
CA LEU A 273 -23.00 -23.58 7.21
C LEU A 273 -23.37 -22.24 7.89
N LEU A 274 -24.63 -21.81 7.77
CA LEU A 274 -25.12 -20.54 8.28
C LEU A 274 -25.72 -20.62 9.69
N LYS A 275 -25.72 -21.80 10.30
CA LYS A 275 -26.35 -22.02 11.60
C LYS A 275 -25.73 -21.15 12.69
N GLY A 276 -26.56 -20.37 13.36
CA GLY A 276 -26.14 -19.45 14.43
C GLY A 276 -25.44 -18.18 13.95
N PHE A 277 -25.25 -18.00 12.63
CA PHE A 277 -24.73 -16.76 12.08
C PHE A 277 -25.80 -15.66 12.14
N GLN A 278 -25.38 -14.46 12.55
CA GLN A 278 -26.20 -13.26 12.51
C GLN A 278 -25.51 -12.21 11.65
N PHE A 279 -26.29 -11.57 10.78
CA PHE A 279 -25.77 -10.52 9.91
C PHE A 279 -25.98 -9.14 10.53
N SER A 280 -24.94 -8.32 10.55
CA SER A 280 -25.02 -6.88 10.85
C SER A 280 -24.03 -6.13 9.97
N LYS A 281 -24.34 -4.88 9.61
CA LYS A 281 -23.39 -3.99 8.89
C LYS A 281 -22.08 -3.82 9.66
N LYS A 282 -22.09 -3.98 10.99
CA LYS A 282 -20.89 -3.88 11.85
C LYS A 282 -19.79 -4.87 11.46
N ILE A 283 -20.11 -5.97 10.78
CA ILE A 283 -19.14 -6.92 10.22
C ILE A 283 -18.12 -6.20 9.34
N PHE A 284 -18.50 -5.13 8.65
CA PHE A 284 -17.61 -4.37 7.76
C PHE A 284 -16.73 -3.34 8.50
N ASN A 285 -16.88 -3.16 9.81
CA ASN A 285 -16.13 -2.16 10.58
C ASN A 285 -14.77 -2.65 11.06
N ASN A 286 -14.50 -3.96 11.01
CA ASN A 286 -13.20 -4.52 11.38
C ASN A 286 -12.82 -5.69 10.46
N TYR A 287 -11.52 -5.94 10.32
CA TYR A 287 -11.01 -6.96 9.41
C TYR A 287 -11.36 -8.38 9.83
N GLU A 288 -11.45 -8.66 11.13
CA GLU A 288 -11.68 -10.02 11.62
C GLU A 288 -13.08 -10.52 11.20
N ASP A 289 -14.10 -9.73 11.48
CA ASP A 289 -15.48 -10.08 11.11
C ASP A 289 -15.68 -10.07 9.60
N LEU A 290 -15.11 -9.08 8.89
CA LEU A 290 -15.14 -9.03 7.44
C LEU A 290 -14.52 -10.29 6.81
N ILE A 291 -13.38 -10.74 7.33
CA ILE A 291 -12.71 -11.94 6.85
C ILE A 291 -13.56 -13.17 7.12
N LYS A 292 -14.09 -13.34 8.35
CA LYS A 292 -14.98 -14.47 8.69
C LYS A 292 -16.22 -14.50 7.81
N PHE A 293 -16.83 -13.35 7.55
CA PHE A 293 -17.93 -13.23 6.60
C PHE A 293 -17.51 -13.67 5.20
N ALA A 294 -16.35 -13.23 4.72
CA ALA A 294 -15.83 -13.62 3.41
C ALA A 294 -15.59 -15.14 3.29
N GLU A 295 -15.00 -15.76 4.31
CA GLU A 295 -14.80 -17.21 4.37
C GLU A 295 -16.13 -17.98 4.35
N LEU A 296 -17.12 -17.50 5.10
CA LEU A 296 -18.45 -18.10 5.17
C LEU A 296 -19.18 -17.96 3.83
N ALA A 297 -19.25 -16.75 3.29
CA ALA A 297 -19.91 -16.46 2.02
C ALA A 297 -19.27 -17.20 0.83
N GLN A 298 -17.95 -17.41 0.85
CA GLN A 298 -17.24 -18.17 -0.19
C GLN A 298 -17.76 -19.60 -0.30
N LYS A 299 -18.16 -20.21 0.81
CA LYS A 299 -18.63 -21.60 0.89
C LYS A 299 -20.10 -21.78 0.48
N LEU A 300 -20.84 -20.69 0.28
CA LEU A 300 -22.29 -20.76 0.09
C LEU A 300 -22.71 -21.19 -1.31
N PHE A 301 -21.86 -21.05 -2.32
CA PHE A 301 -22.27 -21.23 -3.72
C PHE A 301 -21.47 -22.33 -4.43
N LYS A 302 -22.12 -23.01 -5.38
CA LYS A 302 -21.51 -24.15 -6.09
C LYS A 302 -20.31 -23.71 -6.94
N ASN A 303 -20.41 -22.62 -7.69
CA ASN A 303 -19.34 -22.23 -8.62
C ASN A 303 -18.14 -21.59 -7.93
N THR A 304 -18.30 -21.09 -6.71
CA THR A 304 -17.19 -20.54 -5.90
C THR A 304 -16.31 -21.63 -5.29
N GLN A 305 -16.72 -22.91 -5.35
CA GLN A 305 -15.90 -24.06 -4.94
C GLN A 305 -14.94 -24.52 -6.04
N ASP A 306 -15.16 -24.10 -7.29
CA ASP A 306 -14.29 -24.41 -8.41
C ASP A 306 -13.32 -23.26 -8.67
N ASN A 307 -12.04 -23.52 -8.38
CA ASN A 307 -10.95 -22.57 -8.53
C ASN A 307 -10.76 -22.07 -9.98
N GLN A 308 -11.33 -22.75 -10.99
CA GLN A 308 -11.27 -22.31 -12.38
C GLN A 308 -12.18 -21.09 -12.65
N ASN A 309 -13.20 -20.87 -11.83
CA ASN A 309 -14.17 -19.79 -12.04
C ASN A 309 -13.67 -18.41 -11.58
N ASP A 310 -12.61 -18.37 -10.75
CA ASP A 310 -12.00 -17.12 -10.25
C ASP A 310 -13.04 -16.19 -9.60
N LEU A 311 -13.89 -16.76 -8.74
CA LEU A 311 -14.95 -16.08 -7.99
C LEU A 311 -14.60 -16.03 -6.51
N HIS A 312 -14.58 -14.84 -5.95
CA HIS A 312 -14.09 -14.61 -4.60
C HIS A 312 -14.94 -13.59 -3.86
N VAL A 313 -15.06 -13.72 -2.54
CA VAL A 313 -15.83 -12.74 -1.77
C VAL A 313 -15.05 -11.45 -1.55
N LEU A 314 -13.77 -11.54 -1.17
CA LEU A 314 -12.97 -10.36 -0.83
C LEU A 314 -11.62 -10.34 -1.57
N GLY A 315 -11.31 -9.22 -2.20
CA GLY A 315 -9.96 -8.94 -2.72
C GLY A 315 -9.25 -7.85 -1.91
N ILE A 316 -7.93 -7.95 -1.74
CA ILE A 316 -7.10 -6.96 -1.04
C ILE A 316 -5.95 -6.55 -1.94
N ASP A 317 -5.98 -5.30 -2.41
CA ASP A 317 -5.06 -4.79 -3.45
C ASP A 317 -3.65 -4.49 -2.92
N SER A 318 -3.55 -4.01 -1.67
CA SER A 318 -2.27 -3.78 -0.99
C SER A 318 -2.19 -4.58 0.31
N PRO A 319 -1.85 -5.88 0.23
CA PRO A 319 -1.76 -6.75 1.39
C PRO A 319 -0.74 -6.27 2.43
N THR A 320 0.40 -5.71 1.98
CA THR A 320 1.42 -5.15 2.87
C THR A 320 0.88 -3.96 3.66
N SER A 321 0.23 -2.99 3.00
CA SER A 321 -0.34 -1.82 3.70
C SER A 321 -1.48 -2.23 4.63
N THR A 322 -2.32 -3.17 4.20
CA THR A 322 -3.40 -3.70 5.04
C THR A 322 -2.83 -4.38 6.28
N PHE A 323 -1.80 -5.21 6.13
CA PHE A 323 -1.10 -5.85 7.25
C PHE A 323 -0.51 -4.82 8.22
N GLN A 324 0.25 -3.83 7.71
CA GLN A 324 0.86 -2.78 8.54
C GLN A 324 -0.19 -2.01 9.33
N ASN A 325 -1.27 -1.59 8.69
CA ASN A 325 -2.36 -0.85 9.33
C ASN A 325 -3.07 -1.69 10.40
N SER A 326 -3.31 -2.98 10.12
CA SER A 326 -3.92 -3.88 11.10
C SER A 326 -3.03 -4.10 12.32
N VAL A 327 -1.71 -4.29 12.13
CA VAL A 327 -0.77 -4.42 13.24
C VAL A 327 -0.74 -3.14 14.06
N TYR A 328 -0.63 -1.99 13.40
CA TYR A 328 -0.59 -0.70 14.07
C TYR A 328 -1.87 -0.43 14.89
N SER A 329 -3.04 -0.78 14.34
CA SER A 329 -4.32 -0.70 15.06
C SER A 329 -4.35 -1.59 16.30
N LEU A 330 -3.86 -2.83 16.22
CA LEU A 330 -3.82 -3.74 17.37
C LEU A 330 -2.81 -3.31 18.45
N THR A 331 -1.84 -2.48 18.09
CA THR A 331 -0.88 -1.89 19.04
C THR A 331 -1.36 -0.58 19.67
N GLY A 332 -2.65 -0.25 19.51
CA GLY A 332 -3.25 0.96 20.08
C GLY A 332 -2.79 2.25 19.41
N TYR A 333 -2.41 2.19 18.13
CA TYR A 333 -1.90 3.34 17.35
C TYR A 333 -0.64 3.98 17.96
N GLN A 334 0.22 3.19 18.59
CA GLN A 334 1.46 3.67 19.20
C GLN A 334 2.67 3.33 18.33
N TYR A 335 3.35 4.35 17.78
CA TYR A 335 4.50 4.14 16.88
C TYR A 335 5.64 3.35 17.53
N ALA A 336 5.91 3.60 18.81
CA ALA A 336 6.91 2.88 19.60
C ALA A 336 6.65 1.36 19.64
N ASN A 337 5.38 0.96 19.49
CA ASN A 337 4.93 -0.42 19.51
C ASN A 337 4.65 -0.99 18.11
N SER A 338 4.89 -0.23 17.05
CA SER A 338 4.61 -0.62 15.67
C SER A 338 5.71 -1.53 15.08
N LEU A 339 5.48 -2.03 13.86
CA LEU A 339 6.46 -2.84 13.11
C LEU A 339 7.76 -2.09 12.82
N GLU A 340 7.67 -0.78 12.66
CA GLU A 340 8.75 0.13 12.28
C GLU A 340 8.88 1.21 13.37
N ALA A 341 9.32 0.76 14.54
CA ALA A 341 9.44 1.61 15.71
C ALA A 341 10.51 2.69 15.47
N THR A 342 10.10 3.95 15.49
CA THR A 342 11.00 5.09 15.42
C THR A 342 11.67 5.32 16.77
N SER A 343 12.99 5.47 16.78
CA SER A 343 13.74 5.86 17.96
C SER A 343 14.83 6.87 17.60
N LYS A 344 15.25 7.68 18.59
CA LYS A 344 16.42 8.54 18.43
C LYS A 344 17.66 7.83 18.94
N LYS A 345 18.66 7.68 18.08
CA LYS A 345 19.99 7.20 18.46
C LYS A 345 21.00 8.32 18.18
N ASN A 346 21.68 8.78 19.22
CA ASN A 346 22.63 9.91 19.14
C ASN A 346 22.02 11.17 18.49
N GLY A 347 20.77 11.50 18.83
CA GLY A 347 20.05 12.65 18.26
C GLY A 347 19.48 12.42 16.85
N VAL A 348 19.79 11.30 16.20
CA VAL A 348 19.34 10.97 14.85
C VAL A 348 18.11 10.08 14.91
N ASN A 349 17.08 10.39 14.11
CA ASN A 349 15.95 9.50 13.93
C ASN A 349 16.41 8.23 13.21
N THR A 350 16.10 7.08 13.81
CA THR A 350 16.37 5.75 13.26
C THR A 350 15.10 4.92 13.29
N VAL A 351 14.96 4.01 12.31
CA VAL A 351 13.86 3.05 12.27
C VAL A 351 14.36 1.69 12.71
N ASN A 352 13.67 1.09 13.68
CA ASN A 352 13.99 -0.24 14.18
C ASN A 352 12.84 -1.21 13.92
N TYR A 353 13.17 -2.35 13.31
CA TYR A 353 12.24 -3.45 13.07
C TYR A 353 12.38 -4.59 14.10
N ASN A 354 13.21 -4.41 15.14
CA ASN A 354 13.42 -5.39 16.19
C ASN A 354 12.12 -5.70 16.94
N SER A 355 11.17 -4.76 16.99
CA SER A 355 9.83 -5.04 17.54
C SER A 355 9.20 -6.26 16.87
N LEU A 356 9.36 -6.46 15.55
CA LEU A 356 8.83 -7.64 14.87
C LEU A 356 9.57 -8.94 15.23
N THR A 357 10.89 -8.88 15.46
CA THR A 357 11.75 -10.05 15.69
C THR A 357 11.89 -10.43 17.17
N THR A 358 11.64 -9.49 18.09
CA THR A 358 11.63 -9.72 19.52
C THR A 358 10.34 -10.44 19.92
N THR A 359 10.46 -11.72 20.27
CA THR A 359 9.36 -12.55 20.76
C THR A 359 8.63 -11.86 21.92
N GLY A 360 7.30 -11.76 21.82
CA GLY A 360 6.46 -11.23 22.89
C GLY A 360 6.35 -9.70 22.93
N SER A 361 7.03 -8.97 22.03
CA SER A 361 6.76 -7.54 21.87
C SER A 361 5.30 -7.30 21.39
N PRO A 362 4.73 -6.11 21.63
CA PRO A 362 3.40 -5.76 21.11
C PRO A 362 3.28 -5.95 19.59
N ALA A 363 4.27 -5.47 18.82
CA ALA A 363 4.31 -5.62 17.36
C ALA A 363 4.37 -7.08 16.93
N ASN A 364 5.17 -7.91 17.60
CA ASN A 364 5.35 -9.32 17.29
C ASN A 364 4.05 -10.11 17.53
N VAL A 365 3.38 -9.86 18.66
CA VAL A 365 2.10 -10.48 19.00
C VAL A 365 1.01 -10.07 18.00
N ALA A 366 0.88 -8.76 17.74
CA ALA A 366 -0.10 -8.24 16.78
C ALA A 366 0.17 -8.76 15.35
N ALA A 367 1.41 -8.75 14.89
CA ALA A 367 1.82 -9.29 13.58
C ALA A 367 1.46 -10.76 13.43
N LYS A 368 1.68 -11.56 14.47
CA LYS A 368 1.29 -12.97 14.48
C LYS A 368 -0.22 -13.13 14.36
N THR A 369 -1.00 -12.37 15.14
CA THR A 369 -2.47 -12.39 15.06
C THR A 369 -2.96 -12.06 13.66
N VAL A 370 -2.51 -10.94 13.08
CA VAL A 370 -2.90 -10.52 11.73
C VAL A 370 -2.50 -11.54 10.67
N TYR A 371 -1.29 -12.10 10.78
CA TYR A 371 -0.80 -13.13 9.86
C TYR A 371 -1.67 -14.38 9.90
N GLU A 372 -2.00 -14.90 11.08
CA GLU A 372 -2.81 -16.12 11.21
C GLU A 372 -4.24 -15.89 10.69
N THR A 373 -4.82 -14.70 10.92
CA THR A 373 -6.12 -14.33 10.35
C THR A 373 -6.09 -14.34 8.82
N PHE A 374 -5.12 -13.67 8.19
CA PHE A 374 -4.99 -13.69 6.72
C PHE A 374 -4.69 -15.09 6.17
N ARG A 375 -3.88 -15.87 6.88
CA ARG A 375 -3.54 -17.24 6.49
C ARG A 375 -4.76 -18.14 6.44
N SER A 376 -5.62 -18.10 7.47
CA SER A 376 -6.91 -18.82 7.46
C SER A 376 -7.75 -18.39 6.26
N ALA A 377 -7.87 -17.08 6.06
CA ALA A 377 -8.71 -16.50 5.03
C ALA A 377 -8.32 -16.92 3.60
N VAL A 378 -7.02 -16.90 3.32
CA VAL A 378 -6.48 -17.29 2.01
C VAL A 378 -6.62 -18.80 1.79
N ALA A 379 -6.50 -19.62 2.85
CA ALA A 379 -6.65 -21.06 2.73
C ALA A 379 -8.08 -21.47 2.31
N THR A 380 -9.10 -20.69 2.69
CA THR A 380 -10.49 -20.92 2.27
C THR A 380 -10.83 -20.31 0.91
N GLN A 381 -9.91 -19.54 0.31
CA GLN A 381 -10.13 -18.75 -0.90
C GLN A 381 -11.24 -17.68 -0.81
N GLY A 382 -11.82 -17.44 0.37
CA GLY A 382 -12.75 -16.33 0.59
C GLY A 382 -12.07 -14.97 0.48
N VAL A 383 -10.76 -14.94 0.68
CA VAL A 383 -9.93 -13.75 0.52
C VAL A 383 -8.81 -14.00 -0.49
N VAL A 384 -8.70 -13.10 -1.46
CA VAL A 384 -7.58 -13.04 -2.41
C VAL A 384 -6.73 -11.82 -2.09
N LEU A 385 -5.44 -12.07 -1.88
CA LEU A 385 -4.46 -11.02 -1.73
C LEU A 385 -3.80 -10.74 -3.09
N GLN A 386 -3.95 -9.52 -3.61
CA GLN A 386 -3.45 -9.16 -4.93
C GLN A 386 -1.93 -8.99 -4.92
N GLY A 387 -1.30 -9.32 -6.06
CA GLY A 387 0.11 -9.04 -6.29
C GLY A 387 0.38 -7.58 -6.72
N PRO A 388 1.65 -7.17 -6.83
CA PRO A 388 2.03 -5.85 -7.34
C PRO A 388 1.37 -5.53 -8.69
N GLY A 389 0.72 -4.37 -8.77
CA GLY A 389 0.06 -3.89 -9.99
C GLY A 389 -1.19 -4.69 -10.37
N GLN A 390 -1.65 -5.62 -9.53
CA GLN A 390 -2.93 -6.28 -9.66
C GLN A 390 -3.95 -5.58 -8.78
N PHE A 391 -5.14 -5.34 -9.33
CA PHE A 391 -6.21 -4.63 -8.64
C PHE A 391 -7.49 -5.44 -8.75
N THR A 392 -8.20 -5.59 -7.63
CA THR A 392 -9.46 -6.33 -7.54
C THR A 392 -10.53 -5.69 -8.41
N SER A 393 -10.49 -4.36 -8.54
CA SER A 393 -11.37 -3.54 -9.39
C SER A 393 -11.53 -4.08 -10.81
N ASN A 394 -10.43 -4.52 -11.44
CA ASN A 394 -10.40 -5.10 -12.79
C ASN A 394 -11.30 -6.33 -12.98
N LYS A 395 -11.65 -7.01 -11.88
CA LYS A 395 -12.51 -8.20 -11.87
C LYS A 395 -13.83 -7.94 -11.16
N GLN A 396 -13.84 -7.04 -10.18
CA GLN A 396 -15.01 -6.67 -9.41
C GLN A 396 -16.10 -6.06 -10.29
N ILE A 397 -15.75 -5.24 -11.29
CA ILE A 397 -16.70 -4.68 -12.24
C ILE A 397 -17.40 -5.75 -13.11
N TYR A 398 -16.84 -6.96 -13.19
CA TYR A 398 -17.42 -8.13 -13.87
C TYR A 398 -18.02 -9.13 -12.87
N HIS A 399 -18.39 -8.66 -11.68
CA HIS A 399 -19.03 -9.45 -10.63
C HIS A 399 -18.25 -10.68 -10.16
N LYS A 400 -16.93 -10.74 -10.39
CA LYS A 400 -16.09 -11.83 -9.89
C LYS A 400 -15.73 -11.68 -8.41
N PHE A 401 -15.87 -10.47 -7.88
CA PHE A 401 -15.61 -10.15 -6.48
C PHE A 401 -16.83 -9.50 -5.85
N ALA A 402 -17.20 -9.94 -4.64
CA ALA A 402 -18.26 -9.26 -3.87
C ALA A 402 -17.75 -7.96 -3.25
N MET A 403 -16.50 -7.93 -2.81
CA MET A 403 -15.88 -6.80 -2.13
C MET A 403 -14.42 -6.65 -2.50
N SER A 404 -13.91 -5.44 -2.34
CA SER A 404 -12.48 -5.16 -2.44
C SER A 404 -12.03 -4.16 -1.38
N ILE A 405 -10.79 -4.30 -0.94
CA ILE A 405 -10.06 -3.31 -0.15
C ILE A 405 -8.94 -2.77 -1.01
N GLY A 406 -9.10 -1.53 -1.45
CA GLY A 406 -8.22 -0.88 -2.41
C GLY A 406 -7.88 0.55 -2.02
N SER A 407 -6.94 1.14 -2.75
CA SER A 407 -6.59 2.55 -2.53
C SER A 407 -7.69 3.47 -3.05
N THR A 408 -8.01 4.50 -2.27
CA THR A 408 -8.80 5.66 -2.73
C THR A 408 -8.26 6.29 -4.01
N ALA A 409 -6.95 6.21 -4.28
CA ALA A 409 -6.37 6.74 -5.51
C ALA A 409 -6.84 6.00 -6.78
N GLY A 410 -7.38 4.78 -6.64
CA GLY A 410 -7.91 3.97 -7.72
C GLY A 410 -9.43 3.80 -7.67
N TYR A 411 -10.16 4.60 -6.88
CA TYR A 411 -11.58 4.36 -6.62
C TYR A 411 -12.44 4.36 -7.90
N THR A 412 -12.06 5.14 -8.91
CA THR A 412 -12.74 5.25 -10.21
C THR A 412 -12.72 3.95 -11.01
N HIS A 413 -11.81 3.03 -10.70
CA HIS A 413 -11.76 1.72 -11.34
C HIS A 413 -12.79 0.72 -10.80
N ASN A 414 -13.45 1.03 -9.67
CA ASN A 414 -14.40 0.11 -9.02
C ASN A 414 -15.79 0.11 -9.64
N TYR A 415 -16.04 0.98 -10.62
CA TYR A 415 -17.30 1.08 -11.34
C TYR A 415 -17.06 1.34 -12.82
N ILE A 416 -18.07 1.03 -13.62
CA ILE A 416 -18.14 1.46 -15.01
C ILE A 416 -19.01 2.72 -14.98
N GLU A 417 -18.48 3.85 -15.43
CA GLU A 417 -19.29 5.07 -15.62
C GLU A 417 -20.46 4.74 -16.54
N SER A 418 -21.63 5.32 -16.28
CA SER A 418 -22.80 5.11 -17.13
C SER A 418 -22.50 5.58 -18.54
N VAL A 419 -22.08 4.65 -19.40
CA VAL A 419 -22.03 4.86 -20.83
C VAL A 419 -23.47 4.80 -21.32
N GLU A 420 -23.95 5.87 -21.96
CA GLU A 420 -25.16 5.80 -22.77
C GLU A 420 -24.92 4.78 -23.90
N GLY A 421 -25.28 3.53 -23.66
CA GLY A 421 -25.06 2.43 -24.59
C GLY A 421 -25.14 1.08 -23.90
N LYS A 422 -25.83 0.12 -24.53
CA LYS A 422 -25.80 -1.28 -24.10
C LYS A 422 -24.37 -1.81 -24.20
N ILE A 423 -23.74 -2.15 -23.07
CA ILE A 423 -22.53 -2.96 -23.08
C ILE A 423 -22.97 -4.39 -23.45
N ASN A 424 -22.88 -4.72 -24.74
CA ASN A 424 -23.15 -6.06 -25.22
C ASN A 424 -21.96 -6.97 -24.87
N PHE A 425 -22.13 -7.81 -23.86
CA PHE A 425 -21.20 -8.90 -23.59
C PHE A 425 -21.40 -10.01 -24.62
N SER A 426 -20.61 -9.99 -25.70
CA SER A 426 -20.59 -11.07 -26.68
C SER A 426 -19.63 -12.18 -26.25
N PHE A 427 -20.15 -13.23 -25.60
CA PHE A 427 -19.37 -14.41 -25.22
C PHE A 427 -19.03 -15.34 -26.42
N SER A 428 -19.45 -14.99 -27.64
CA SER A 428 -19.24 -15.80 -28.85
C SER A 428 -17.80 -15.84 -29.39
N GLN A 429 -16.87 -15.06 -28.81
CA GLN A 429 -15.47 -15.04 -29.26
C GLN A 429 -14.56 -16.03 -28.52
N TYR A 430 -15.08 -16.84 -27.58
CA TYR A 430 -14.28 -17.83 -26.83
C TYR A 430 -14.52 -19.29 -27.25
N SER A 431 -15.24 -19.57 -28.33
CA SER A 431 -15.49 -20.94 -28.82
C SER A 431 -14.44 -21.43 -29.84
N GLY A 432 -13.15 -21.17 -29.60
CA GLY A 432 -12.11 -21.43 -30.59
C GLY A 432 -10.71 -21.65 -30.03
N PHE A 433 -10.52 -22.58 -29.09
CA PHE A 433 -9.20 -23.16 -28.83
C PHE A 433 -9.27 -24.68 -28.77
N ASN A 434 -9.14 -25.32 -29.94
CA ASN A 434 -8.60 -26.67 -30.03
C ASN A 434 -7.09 -26.57 -29.78
N PHE A 435 -6.61 -27.17 -28.68
CA PHE A 435 -5.18 -27.30 -28.45
C PHE A 435 -4.64 -28.47 -29.27
N THR A 436 -4.08 -28.19 -30.44
CA THR A 436 -3.03 -29.04 -31.02
C THR A 436 -1.71 -28.58 -30.42
N ALA A 437 -1.09 -29.44 -29.61
CA ALA A 437 0.21 -29.15 -29.00
C ALA A 437 1.31 -29.12 -30.07
N SER A 438 1.68 -27.94 -30.54
CA SER A 438 2.89 -27.73 -31.34
C SER A 438 4.12 -27.77 -30.42
N THR A 439 5.09 -28.60 -30.78
CA THR A 439 6.31 -28.90 -30.00
C THR A 439 7.46 -27.94 -30.24
N ASN A 440 7.25 -26.81 -30.92
CA ASN A 440 8.34 -25.89 -31.24
C ASN A 440 8.59 -24.80 -30.18
N LYS A 441 9.87 -24.64 -29.83
CA LYS A 441 10.37 -23.86 -28.68
C LYS A 441 10.48 -22.35 -28.94
N SER A 442 10.35 -21.90 -30.19
CA SER A 442 10.67 -20.53 -30.61
C SER A 442 9.50 -19.55 -30.61
N ASP A 443 8.24 -20.00 -30.58
CA ASP A 443 7.06 -19.11 -30.71
C ASP A 443 6.47 -18.64 -29.36
N ARG A 444 7.16 -18.87 -28.24
CA ARG A 444 6.63 -18.50 -26.90
C ARG A 444 6.75 -17.02 -26.52
N ASN A 445 7.26 -16.16 -27.39
CA ASN A 445 7.77 -14.86 -26.96
C ASN A 445 6.91 -13.63 -27.20
N ASN A 446 5.71 -13.67 -27.81
CA ASN A 446 5.04 -12.39 -28.08
C ASN A 446 3.53 -12.20 -27.88
N TYR A 447 2.65 -13.19 -27.77
CA TYR A 447 1.23 -12.88 -27.53
C TYR A 447 0.52 -14.00 -26.76
N ASN A 448 0.48 -13.89 -25.42
CA ASN A 448 -0.48 -14.49 -24.46
C ASN A 448 0.14 -14.67 -23.07
N ARG A 449 0.36 -13.56 -22.34
CA ARG A 449 0.74 -13.59 -20.92
C ARG A 449 -0.13 -12.72 -20.00
N SER A 450 -1.39 -12.48 -20.36
CA SER A 450 -2.47 -12.22 -19.40
C SER A 450 -2.93 -13.52 -18.71
N GLY A 451 -1.96 -14.37 -18.35
CA GLY A 451 -2.16 -15.58 -17.60
C GLY A 451 -2.35 -15.23 -16.13
N PHE A 452 -3.56 -15.46 -15.64
CA PHE A 452 -3.89 -15.49 -14.23
C PHE A 452 -2.88 -16.38 -13.51
N LEU A 453 -2.44 -15.94 -12.33
CA LEU A 453 -1.91 -16.86 -11.33
C LEU A 453 -3.08 -17.72 -10.84
N THR A 454 -3.40 -18.78 -11.58
CA THR A 454 -3.81 -20.02 -10.94
C THR A 454 -2.65 -20.41 -10.01
N PHE A 455 -2.89 -20.78 -8.76
CA PHE A 455 -1.85 -21.33 -7.88
C PHE A 455 -1.42 -22.73 -8.38
N GLY A 456 -0.81 -22.79 -9.56
CA GLY A 456 -0.17 -23.94 -10.17
C GLY A 456 1.29 -24.05 -9.73
N LEU A 457 1.69 -25.26 -9.36
CA LEU A 457 3.00 -25.67 -8.84
C LEU A 457 4.18 -25.18 -9.70
N GLY A 458 4.77 -24.04 -9.36
CA GLY A 458 5.91 -23.45 -10.06
C GLY A 458 7.28 -23.73 -9.42
N LEU A 459 7.66 -25.01 -9.29
CA LEU A 459 8.97 -25.46 -8.75
C LEU A 459 10.19 -25.19 -9.67
N ASN A 460 9.97 -24.64 -10.87
CA ASN A 460 10.98 -24.59 -11.93
C ASN A 460 11.96 -23.40 -11.86
N GLY A 461 11.83 -22.52 -10.87
CA GLY A 461 12.76 -21.39 -10.64
C GLY A 461 13.79 -21.61 -9.51
N LEU A 462 13.75 -22.75 -8.82
CA LEU A 462 14.55 -23.01 -7.62
C LEU A 462 15.68 -24.03 -7.86
N GLY A 463 16.87 -23.72 -7.36
CA GLY A 463 17.96 -24.69 -7.23
C GLY A 463 17.56 -25.89 -6.38
N LYS A 464 17.96 -27.09 -6.82
CA LYS A 464 17.53 -28.41 -6.30
C LYS A 464 17.64 -28.58 -4.77
N LYS A 465 18.59 -27.88 -4.13
CA LYS A 465 18.89 -27.92 -2.68
C LYS A 465 17.81 -27.28 -1.78
N TYR A 466 16.95 -26.41 -2.31
CA TYR A 466 16.00 -25.62 -1.51
C TYR A 466 14.56 -26.14 -1.56
N ARG A 467 14.33 -27.26 -2.25
CA ARG A 467 12.99 -27.84 -2.48
C ARG A 467 12.45 -28.68 -1.31
N THR A 468 13.25 -28.99 -0.27
CA THR A 468 12.92 -30.04 0.71
C THR A 468 12.42 -29.55 2.07
N ASN A 469 12.39 -28.24 2.36
CA ASN A 469 12.22 -27.72 3.73
C ASN A 469 11.01 -26.79 3.97
N TYR A 470 10.06 -26.67 3.04
CA TYR A 470 8.93 -25.73 3.15
C TYR A 470 7.58 -26.43 2.94
N THR A 471 6.58 -26.09 3.76
CA THR A 471 5.20 -26.60 3.67
C THR A 471 4.31 -25.64 2.87
N SER A 472 3.26 -26.15 2.24
CA SER A 472 2.36 -25.46 1.29
C SER A 472 1.53 -24.30 1.86
N ASP A 473 1.53 -24.11 3.18
CA ASP A 473 0.52 -23.32 3.90
C ASP A 473 1.07 -22.00 4.45
N GLN A 474 2.26 -21.57 4.00
CA GLN A 474 2.90 -20.33 4.44
C GLN A 474 2.69 -19.20 3.42
N ILE A 475 2.29 -18.01 3.91
CA ILE A 475 2.17 -16.78 3.11
C ILE A 475 3.45 -15.96 3.28
N PHE A 476 4.05 -15.51 2.18
CA PHE A 476 5.24 -14.64 2.25
C PHE A 476 4.84 -13.18 2.07
N LEU A 477 4.93 -12.43 3.16
CA LEU A 477 4.86 -10.97 3.14
C LEU A 477 6.29 -10.43 3.08
N GLY A 478 6.64 -9.83 1.94
CA GLY A 478 7.89 -9.09 1.78
C GLY A 478 7.72 -7.65 2.28
N PHE A 479 8.62 -7.20 3.15
CA PHE A 479 8.71 -5.83 3.60
C PHE A 479 10.07 -5.31 3.14
N GLY A 480 10.13 -4.36 2.20
CA GLY A 480 11.41 -3.83 1.71
C GLY A 480 11.37 -3.34 0.26
N SER A 481 12.44 -2.65 -0.15
CA SER A 481 12.52 -1.81 -1.36
C SER A 481 11.89 -2.44 -2.61
N PHE A 482 10.73 -1.90 -2.99
CA PHE A 482 10.15 -1.91 -4.33
C PHE A 482 10.18 -3.24 -5.12
N LYS A 483 9.28 -4.13 -4.73
CA LYS A 483 8.30 -4.89 -5.53
C LYS A 483 7.72 -5.92 -4.56
N ASN A 484 6.67 -5.54 -3.84
CA ASN A 484 6.07 -6.35 -2.78
C ASN A 484 5.22 -7.49 -3.37
N GLY A 485 5.89 -8.49 -3.96
CA GLY A 485 5.25 -9.72 -4.39
C GLY A 485 4.81 -10.56 -3.20
N LEU A 486 3.53 -10.92 -3.16
CA LEU A 486 3.11 -12.12 -2.43
C LEU A 486 3.55 -13.34 -3.22
N ALA A 487 4.29 -14.23 -2.57
CA ALA A 487 4.59 -15.53 -3.13
C ALA A 487 4.00 -16.63 -2.23
N LYS A 488 3.43 -17.66 -2.85
CA LYS A 488 3.28 -18.96 -2.20
C LYS A 488 4.68 -19.48 -1.84
N SER A 489 4.80 -20.22 -0.74
CA SER A 489 6.02 -20.53 0.04
C SER A 489 7.24 -21.18 -0.61
N ASN A 490 7.48 -20.97 -1.90
CA ASN A 490 8.64 -21.50 -2.62
C ASN A 490 9.40 -20.41 -3.38
N VAL A 491 9.37 -19.13 -2.96
CA VAL A 491 10.11 -18.06 -3.65
C VAL A 491 10.95 -17.25 -2.69
N THR A 492 12.27 -17.34 -2.86
CA THR A 492 13.19 -16.29 -2.42
C THR A 492 13.56 -15.44 -3.63
N LEU A 493 13.32 -14.13 -3.54
CA LEU A 493 13.75 -13.16 -4.55
C LEU A 493 15.28 -13.00 -4.44
N LYS A 494 16.02 -13.20 -5.54
CA LYS A 494 17.40 -12.74 -5.65
C LYS A 494 17.39 -11.22 -5.85
N SER A 495 17.69 -10.43 -4.82
CA SER A 495 18.22 -9.09 -5.06
C SER A 495 19.68 -9.21 -5.52
N ARG A 496 20.10 -8.40 -6.50
CA ARG A 496 21.49 -8.37 -7.01
C ARG A 496 22.42 -7.51 -6.13
N PHE A 497 22.18 -7.44 -4.82
CA PHE A 497 23.05 -6.70 -3.91
C PHE A 497 23.56 -7.64 -2.82
N ASP A 498 24.64 -8.36 -3.14
CA ASP A 498 25.55 -8.89 -2.12
C ASP A 498 26.24 -7.68 -1.47
N ILE A 499 25.82 -7.33 -0.25
CA ILE A 499 26.69 -6.59 0.67
C ILE A 499 27.05 -7.58 1.77
N LYS A 500 28.27 -8.12 1.69
CA LYS A 500 28.92 -8.78 2.81
C LYS A 500 29.07 -7.75 3.92
N SER A 501 28.41 -7.94 5.07
CA SER A 501 28.83 -7.24 6.28
C SER A 501 30.21 -7.78 6.66
N ILE A 502 31.22 -6.92 6.58
CA ILE A 502 32.51 -7.16 7.21
C ILE A 502 32.29 -7.09 8.73
N ASP A 503 32.98 -7.99 9.41
CA ASP A 503 33.12 -8.19 10.86
C ASP A 503 31.95 -8.77 11.67
N THR A 504 32.04 -10.10 11.84
CA THR A 504 32.30 -10.68 13.18
C THR A 504 33.02 -12.02 12.99
N GLN A 505 34.36 -11.98 12.97
CA GLN A 505 35.15 -13.15 13.33
C GLN A 505 34.92 -13.46 14.81
N MET A 506 34.36 -14.63 15.13
CA MET A 506 35.05 -15.66 15.90
C MET A 506 34.10 -16.82 16.25
N MET A 507 34.71 -17.99 16.19
CA MET A 507 34.23 -19.32 16.51
C MET A 507 33.54 -19.42 17.89
N HIS A 508 32.43 -20.13 18.00
CA HIS A 508 32.46 -21.56 18.35
C HIS A 508 31.06 -22.19 18.29
N GLN A 509 31.07 -23.44 17.82
CA GLN A 509 29.99 -24.41 17.92
C GLN A 509 29.43 -24.48 19.35
N PHE A 510 28.11 -24.58 19.52
CA PHE A 510 27.53 -25.61 20.41
C PHE A 510 26.08 -25.91 20.02
N LYS A 511 25.76 -27.19 20.22
CA LYS A 511 24.60 -27.96 19.80
C LYS A 511 23.89 -28.44 21.08
N LEU A 512 22.55 -28.58 21.02
CA LEU A 512 21.65 -29.26 21.97
C LEU A 512 21.37 -28.49 23.28
N LEU A 513 20.14 -28.37 23.80
CA LEU A 513 18.87 -29.12 23.65
C LEU A 513 17.69 -28.25 23.21
#